data_AF-A0A397SDK5-F1
#
_entry.id   AF-A0A397SDK5-F1
#
_cell.length_a   1.000
_cell.length_b   1.000
_cell.length_c   1.000
_cell.angle_alpha   90.00
_cell.angle_beta   90.00
_cell.angle_gamma   90.00
#
_symmetry.space_group_name_H-M   'P 1'
#
loop_
_entity.id
_entity.type
_entity.pdbx_description
1 polymer ?
#
loop_
_entity_poly.entity_id
_entity_poly.type
_entity_poly.pdbx_seq_one_letter_code
_entity_poly.pdbx_strand_id
1 'polypeptide(L)'
;MKRKILKFLYTFPKVETLIKFLEINGKNLIEFCVGDDDVLLNSAIAKFCPNLKSLCTIFTDIELETVKMILNNCQYLENLRVWCGDEDGFLNEKEFLDILVKYSPKNFYKLEIYNCCSSKILPEELEEFFIGWKNRMPQKSFSLTIYKDFDDEVSLEVNVKNMEIIEKYKKMGVIKKFMTRKHNYYED
;
A
#
# COMPACT_ATOMS: atom_id res chain seq x y z
N MET A 1 9.07 23.87 -8.00
CA MET A 1 8.49 22.83 -8.89
C MET A 1 6.99 22.71 -8.60
N LYS A 2 6.12 22.73 -9.61
CA LYS A 2 4.68 22.42 -9.44
C LYS A 2 4.55 20.93 -9.10
N ARG A 3 3.88 20.60 -7.99
CA ARG A 3 3.50 19.21 -7.66
C ARG A 3 2.54 18.73 -8.76
N LYS A 4 2.92 17.68 -9.51
CA LYS A 4 1.99 17.03 -10.45
C LYS A 4 1.36 15.85 -9.74
N ILE A 5 0.10 16.04 -9.40
CA ILE A 5 -0.80 15.06 -8.78
C ILE A 5 -1.76 14.63 -9.88
N LEU A 6 -1.91 13.32 -10.07
CA LEU A 6 -2.86 12.76 -11.01
C LEU A 6 -3.64 11.65 -10.31
N LYS A 7 -4.97 11.79 -10.23
CA LYS A 7 -5.84 10.84 -9.55
C LYS A 7 -7.05 10.54 -10.41
N PHE A 8 -7.36 9.27 -10.58
CA PHE A 8 -8.57 8.78 -11.21
C PHE A 8 -9.25 7.79 -10.29
N LEU A 9 -10.30 8.24 -9.62
CA LEU A 9 -10.99 7.47 -8.57
C LEU A 9 -12.19 6.68 -9.09
N TYR A 10 -12.81 7.15 -10.19
CA TYR A 10 -14.04 6.59 -10.72
C TYR A 10 -13.95 6.25 -12.21
N THR A 11 -13.49 7.22 -12.99
CA THR A 11 -13.32 7.08 -14.44
C THR A 11 -11.92 7.49 -14.81
N PHE A 12 -11.24 6.64 -15.57
CA PHE A 12 -9.91 6.90 -16.10
C PHE A 12 -9.89 6.72 -17.63
N PRO A 13 -8.94 7.38 -18.32
CA PRO A 13 -8.66 7.10 -19.72
C PRO A 13 -8.29 5.63 -19.92
N LYS A 14 -8.46 5.11 -21.14
CA LYS A 14 -8.01 3.76 -21.48
C LYS A 14 -6.56 3.52 -21.04
N VAL A 15 -6.26 2.31 -20.58
CA VAL A 15 -4.95 1.89 -20.09
C VAL A 15 -3.82 2.30 -21.04
N GLU A 16 -3.98 2.11 -22.35
CA GLU A 16 -2.91 2.45 -23.31
C GLU A 16 -2.63 3.96 -23.37
N THR A 17 -3.65 4.78 -23.09
CA THR A 17 -3.51 6.23 -23.00
C THR A 17 -2.79 6.63 -21.71
N LEU A 18 -3.11 5.98 -20.59
CA LEU A 18 -2.41 6.18 -19.33
C LEU A 18 -0.95 5.78 -19.42
N ILE A 19 -0.64 4.61 -19.99
CA ILE A 19 0.74 4.13 -20.17
C ILE A 19 1.54 5.14 -20.99
N LYS A 20 1.03 5.59 -22.14
CA LYS A 20 1.68 6.64 -22.97
C LYS A 20 1.88 7.94 -22.21
N PHE A 21 0.92 8.31 -21.36
CA PHE A 21 1.08 9.48 -20.51
C PHE A 21 2.21 9.29 -19.49
N LEU A 22 2.30 8.13 -18.82
CA LEU A 22 3.36 7.81 -17.86
C LEU A 22 4.74 7.77 -18.52
N GLU A 23 4.84 7.24 -19.74
CA GLU A 23 6.08 7.25 -20.53
C GLU A 23 6.65 8.67 -20.71
N ILE A 24 5.78 9.63 -21.02
CA ILE A 24 6.17 11.02 -21.31
C ILE A 24 6.34 11.83 -20.02
N ASN A 25 5.45 11.63 -19.05
CA ASN A 25 5.27 12.53 -17.91
C ASN A 25 5.60 11.92 -16.54
N GLY A 26 5.75 10.59 -16.44
CA GLY A 26 5.84 9.84 -15.19
C GLY A 26 6.96 10.32 -14.26
N LYS A 27 8.12 10.68 -14.81
CA LYS A 27 9.24 11.24 -14.03
C LYS A 27 8.91 12.55 -13.31
N ASN A 28 7.86 13.26 -13.73
CA ASN A 28 7.43 14.50 -13.13
C ASN A 28 6.27 14.31 -12.12
N LEU A 29 5.71 13.09 -12.03
CA LEU A 29 4.62 12.79 -11.11
C LEU A 29 5.16 12.65 -9.69
N ILE A 30 4.40 13.20 -8.75
CA ILE A 30 4.67 13.11 -7.32
C ILE A 30 3.61 12.22 -6.65
N GLU A 31 2.38 12.27 -7.14
CA GLU A 31 1.28 11.44 -6.65
C GLU A 31 0.52 10.85 -7.84
N PHE A 32 0.25 9.55 -7.77
CA PHE A 32 -0.56 8.84 -8.75
C PHE A 32 -1.57 7.94 -8.03
N CYS A 33 -2.84 8.00 -8.43
CA CYS A 33 -3.90 7.11 -7.94
C CYS A 33 -4.78 6.69 -9.10
N VAL A 34 -5.00 5.39 -9.25
CA VAL A 34 -5.88 4.81 -10.26
C VAL A 34 -6.55 3.58 -9.66
N GLY A 35 -7.87 3.45 -9.81
CA GLY A 35 -8.63 2.27 -9.40
C GLY A 35 -8.70 1.24 -10.53
N ASP A 36 -7.55 0.72 -10.96
CA ASP A 36 -7.42 -0.26 -12.04
C ASP A 36 -6.42 -1.34 -11.60
N ASP A 37 -6.72 -2.60 -11.92
CA ASP A 37 -5.89 -3.79 -11.65
C ASP A 37 -5.07 -4.23 -12.87
N ASP A 38 -5.02 -3.40 -13.93
CA ASP A 38 -4.25 -3.69 -15.14
C ASP A 38 -2.73 -3.83 -14.86
N VAL A 39 -2.24 -5.06 -15.07
CA VAL A 39 -0.84 -5.46 -14.85
C VAL A 39 0.15 -4.64 -15.70
N LEU A 40 -0.22 -4.25 -16.93
CA LEU A 40 0.65 -3.45 -17.80
C LEU A 40 0.77 -2.02 -17.27
N LEU A 41 -0.32 -1.46 -16.73
CA LEU A 41 -0.29 -0.16 -16.10
C LEU A 41 0.61 -0.16 -14.86
N ASN A 42 0.49 -1.15 -13.98
CA ASN A 42 1.35 -1.29 -12.80
C ASN A 42 2.84 -1.44 -13.18
N SER A 43 3.13 -2.22 -14.23
CA SER A 43 4.48 -2.33 -14.80
C SER A 43 5.01 -0.98 -15.33
N ALA A 44 4.14 -0.21 -16.02
CA ALA A 44 4.49 1.12 -16.51
C ALA A 44 4.76 2.11 -15.36
N ILE A 45 3.99 2.06 -14.27
CA ILE A 45 4.26 2.86 -13.06
C ILE A 45 5.66 2.56 -12.53
N ALA A 46 5.97 1.28 -12.35
CA ALA A 46 7.28 0.82 -11.86
C ALA A 46 8.44 1.32 -12.72
N LYS A 47 8.24 1.44 -14.03
CA LYS A 47 9.27 1.81 -14.99
C LYS A 47 9.43 3.32 -15.17
N PHE A 48 8.33 4.07 -15.20
CA PHE A 48 8.34 5.45 -15.68
C PHE A 48 8.15 6.50 -14.57
N CYS A 49 7.84 6.09 -13.33
CA CYS A 49 7.46 7.02 -12.25
C CYS A 49 8.41 7.02 -11.05
N PRO A 50 9.74 7.18 -11.23
CA PRO A 50 10.73 7.01 -10.14
C PRO A 50 10.62 8.05 -9.01
N ASN A 51 9.97 9.18 -9.27
CA ASN A 51 9.85 10.31 -8.33
C ASN A 51 8.55 10.33 -7.52
N LEU A 52 7.73 9.25 -7.61
CA LEU A 52 6.51 9.14 -6.83
C LEU A 52 6.78 9.16 -5.34
N LYS A 53 5.96 9.93 -4.63
CA LYS A 53 5.86 9.97 -3.16
C LYS A 53 4.61 9.26 -2.66
N SER A 54 3.53 9.27 -3.42
CA SER A 54 2.31 8.54 -3.08
C SER A 54 1.81 7.76 -4.28
N LEU A 55 1.53 6.48 -4.06
CA LEU A 55 0.90 5.60 -5.03
C LEU A 55 -0.39 5.00 -4.45
N CYS A 56 -1.40 4.90 -5.29
CA CYS A 56 -2.65 4.22 -5.06
C CYS A 56 -2.96 3.43 -6.34
N THR A 57 -3.02 2.11 -6.24
CA THR A 57 -3.33 1.23 -7.37
C THR A 57 -3.83 -0.11 -6.84
N ILE A 58 -4.45 -0.91 -7.70
CA ILE A 58 -4.90 -2.26 -7.37
C ILE A 58 -3.87 -3.23 -7.92
N PHE A 59 -3.52 -4.24 -7.13
CA PHE A 59 -2.62 -5.32 -7.53
C PHE A 59 -3.34 -6.65 -7.36
N THR A 60 -3.14 -7.52 -8.33
CA THR A 60 -3.56 -8.92 -8.28
C THR A 60 -2.52 -9.79 -7.54
N ASP A 61 -2.91 -10.99 -7.14
CA ASP A 61 -2.08 -11.99 -6.46
C ASP A 61 -0.81 -12.37 -7.25
N ILE A 62 -0.84 -12.30 -8.58
CA ILE A 62 0.31 -12.58 -9.45
C ILE A 62 1.34 -11.44 -9.54
N GLU A 63 1.04 -10.26 -8.97
CA GLU A 63 1.84 -9.03 -9.16
C GLU A 63 2.87 -8.74 -8.06
N LEU A 64 3.19 -9.72 -7.21
CA LEU A 64 4.21 -9.55 -6.15
C LEU A 64 5.56 -9.06 -6.69
N GLU A 65 5.98 -9.51 -7.87
CA GLU A 65 7.21 -9.02 -8.52
C GLU A 65 7.07 -7.56 -9.00
N THR A 66 5.91 -7.17 -9.51
CA THR A 66 5.62 -5.78 -9.88
C THR A 66 5.65 -4.87 -8.67
N VAL A 67 5.10 -5.29 -7.53
CA VAL A 67 5.18 -4.57 -6.25
C VAL A 67 6.65 -4.37 -5.85
N LYS A 68 7.48 -5.42 -5.92
CA LYS A 68 8.93 -5.29 -5.64
C LYS A 68 9.60 -4.28 -6.58
N MET A 69 9.29 -4.32 -7.88
CA MET A 69 9.82 -3.35 -8.85
C MET A 69 9.42 -1.91 -8.51
N ILE A 70 8.16 -1.67 -8.13
CA ILE A 70 7.68 -0.34 -7.71
C ILE A 70 8.44 0.15 -6.49
N LEU A 71 8.55 -0.67 -5.44
CA LEU A 71 9.23 -0.30 -4.20
C LEU A 71 10.73 0.00 -4.42
N ASN A 72 11.39 -0.75 -5.32
CA ASN A 72 12.80 -0.54 -5.66
C ASN A 72 13.02 0.70 -6.54
N ASN A 73 12.15 0.94 -7.52
CA ASN A 73 12.33 2.01 -8.51
C ASN A 73 11.80 3.37 -8.04
N CYS A 74 10.73 3.39 -7.24
CA CYS A 74 10.13 4.60 -6.69
C CYS A 74 10.81 4.98 -5.37
N GLN A 75 12.08 5.39 -5.41
CA GLN A 75 12.92 5.59 -4.21
C GLN A 75 12.43 6.71 -3.26
N TYR A 76 11.54 7.58 -3.74
CA TYR A 76 10.93 8.65 -2.96
C TYR A 76 9.56 8.28 -2.37
N LEU A 77 9.10 7.03 -2.56
CA LEU A 77 7.79 6.61 -2.10
C LEU A 77 7.70 6.72 -0.57
N GLU A 78 6.68 7.43 -0.13
CA GLU A 78 6.36 7.71 1.27
C GLU A 78 5.10 6.96 1.69
N ASN A 79 4.15 6.82 0.76
CA ASN A 79 2.84 6.24 0.94
C ASN A 79 2.48 5.26 -0.18
N LEU A 80 1.86 4.15 0.19
CA LEU A 80 1.23 3.22 -0.75
C LEU A 80 -0.16 2.83 -0.23
N ARG A 81 -1.12 2.81 -1.15
CA ARG A 81 -2.50 2.40 -0.93
C ARG A 81 -2.82 1.24 -1.87
N VAL A 82 -3.22 0.09 -1.33
CA VAL A 82 -3.46 -1.16 -2.07
C VAL A 82 -4.73 -1.85 -1.60
N TRP A 83 -5.17 -2.84 -2.38
CA TRP A 83 -6.21 -3.78 -2.02
C TRP A 83 -5.57 -5.12 -1.62
N CYS A 84 -6.08 -5.73 -0.57
CA CYS A 84 -5.66 -7.04 -0.08
C CYS A 84 -6.87 -7.93 0.20
N GLY A 85 -6.70 -9.24 -0.07
CA GLY A 85 -7.74 -10.24 0.16
C GLY A 85 -7.55 -11.47 -0.73
N ASP A 86 -7.05 -12.55 -0.15
CA ASP A 86 -6.70 -13.79 -0.86
C ASP A 86 -7.83 -14.40 -1.67
N GLU A 87 -9.07 -14.27 -1.18
CA GLU A 87 -10.23 -14.95 -1.77
C GLU A 87 -10.71 -14.29 -3.06
N ASP A 88 -10.28 -13.04 -3.32
CA ASP A 88 -10.75 -12.22 -4.43
C ASP A 88 -9.66 -11.97 -5.49
N GLY A 89 -8.54 -12.69 -5.41
CA GLY A 89 -7.43 -12.57 -6.38
C GLY A 89 -6.57 -11.32 -6.18
N PHE A 90 -6.68 -10.65 -5.03
CA PHE A 90 -5.78 -9.56 -4.63
C PHE A 90 -4.55 -10.09 -3.88
N LEU A 91 -3.65 -9.18 -3.53
CA LEU A 91 -2.44 -9.51 -2.79
C LEU A 91 -2.73 -10.24 -1.47
N ASN A 92 -1.96 -11.29 -1.23
CA ASN A 92 -1.87 -11.92 0.07
C ASN A 92 -1.24 -10.97 1.09
N GLU A 93 -1.97 -10.71 2.18
CA GLU A 93 -1.58 -9.73 3.20
C GLU A 93 -0.20 -10.04 3.79
N LYS A 94 0.05 -11.30 4.16
CA LYS A 94 1.32 -11.72 4.78
C LYS A 94 2.49 -11.56 3.81
N GLU A 95 2.37 -12.11 2.61
CA GLU A 95 3.43 -12.03 1.59
C GLU A 95 3.74 -10.59 1.19
N PHE A 96 2.69 -9.76 1.08
CA PHE A 96 2.83 -8.34 0.81
C PHE A 96 3.55 -7.59 1.94
N LEU A 97 3.20 -7.85 3.21
CA LEU A 97 3.89 -7.27 4.37
C LEU A 97 5.38 -7.68 4.41
N ASP A 98 5.69 -8.95 4.08
CA ASP A 98 7.07 -9.46 3.97
C ASP A 98 7.86 -8.71 2.88
N ILE A 99 7.23 -8.43 1.73
CA ILE A 99 7.81 -7.61 0.66
C ILE A 99 8.05 -6.18 1.13
N LEU A 100 7.09 -5.56 1.82
CA LEU A 100 7.23 -4.19 2.31
C LEU A 100 8.42 -4.04 3.25
N VAL A 101 8.65 -4.98 4.16
CA VAL A 101 9.80 -4.94 5.07
C VAL A 101 11.12 -4.94 4.30
N LYS A 102 11.22 -5.79 3.28
CA LYS A 102 12.47 -6.04 2.53
C LYS A 102 12.77 -4.99 1.47
N TYR A 103 11.76 -4.55 0.73
CA TYR A 103 11.94 -3.78 -0.51
C TYR A 103 11.52 -2.32 -0.42
N SER A 104 10.77 -1.92 0.63
CA SER A 104 10.32 -0.53 0.74
C SER A 104 11.50 0.44 0.74
N PRO A 105 11.36 1.62 0.10
CA PRO A 105 12.40 2.63 0.11
C PRO A 105 12.54 3.26 1.51
N LYS A 106 13.69 3.90 1.74
CA LYS A 106 14.04 4.56 3.01
C LYS A 106 13.04 5.61 3.47
N ASN A 107 12.32 6.20 2.50
CA ASN A 107 11.35 7.24 2.80
C ASN A 107 9.98 6.73 3.18
N PHE A 108 9.68 5.45 2.90
CA PHE A 108 8.37 4.86 3.12
C PHE A 108 8.00 4.80 4.60
N TYR A 109 6.82 5.28 4.94
CA TYR A 109 6.33 5.26 6.31
C TYR A 109 4.82 5.07 6.44
N LYS A 110 4.05 5.14 5.35
CA LYS A 110 2.58 5.07 5.40
C LYS A 110 2.06 3.97 4.48
N LEU A 111 1.21 3.11 5.03
CA LEU A 111 0.48 2.09 4.30
C LEU A 111 -1.02 2.26 4.55
N GLU A 112 -1.78 2.17 3.47
CA GLU A 112 -3.22 2.14 3.45
C GLU A 112 -3.66 0.84 2.77
N ILE A 113 -4.46 0.02 3.46
CA ILE A 113 -4.95 -1.24 2.91
C ILE A 113 -6.46 -1.16 2.84
N TYR A 114 -7.03 -1.44 1.67
CA TYR A 114 -8.43 -1.79 1.50
C TYR A 114 -8.56 -3.30 1.62
N ASN A 115 -9.26 -3.73 2.65
CA ASN A 115 -9.59 -5.13 2.83
C ASN A 115 -10.94 -5.35 2.16
N CYS A 116 -10.94 -6.06 1.03
CA CYS A 116 -12.17 -6.50 0.37
C CYS A 116 -12.84 -7.67 1.12
N CYS A 117 -12.07 -8.30 2.02
CA CYS A 117 -12.45 -9.46 2.80
C CYS A 117 -11.87 -9.37 4.22
N SER A 118 -12.34 -10.24 5.11
CA SER A 118 -11.79 -10.34 6.48
C SER A 118 -10.29 -10.63 6.45
N SER A 119 -9.52 -9.85 7.23
CA SER A 119 -8.08 -9.99 7.35
C SER A 119 -7.74 -11.38 7.91
N LYS A 120 -6.76 -12.03 7.29
CA LYS A 120 -6.29 -13.36 7.67
C LYS A 120 -4.94 -13.34 8.37
N ILE A 121 -4.34 -12.16 8.55
CA ILE A 121 -3.08 -12.00 9.27
C ILE A 121 -3.21 -12.56 10.69
N LEU A 122 -2.34 -13.52 11.01
CA LEU A 122 -2.21 -14.05 12.36
C LEU A 122 -1.45 -13.07 13.26
N PRO A 123 -1.72 -13.06 14.58
CA PRO A 123 -0.96 -12.22 15.52
C PRO A 123 0.56 -12.40 15.41
N GLU A 124 1.01 -13.64 15.21
CA GLU A 124 2.44 -13.96 15.08
C GLU A 124 3.05 -13.33 13.82
N GLU A 125 2.32 -13.33 12.70
CA GLU A 125 2.75 -12.71 11.43
C GLU A 125 2.78 -11.18 11.53
N LEU A 126 1.82 -10.59 12.25
CA LEU A 126 1.78 -9.16 12.53
C LEU A 126 2.96 -8.73 13.41
N GLU A 127 3.27 -9.50 14.44
CA GLU A 127 4.43 -9.29 15.31
C GLU A 127 5.73 -9.38 14.49
N GLU A 128 5.88 -10.41 13.64
CA GLU A 128 7.03 -10.57 12.74
C GLU A 128 7.20 -9.36 11.79
N PHE A 129 6.11 -8.87 11.20
CA PHE A 129 6.14 -7.66 10.38
C PHE A 129 6.69 -6.45 11.15
N PHE A 130 6.22 -6.19 12.38
CA PHE A 130 6.69 -5.05 13.16
C PHE A 130 8.13 -5.21 13.65
N ILE A 131 8.58 -6.44 13.96
CA ILE A 131 10.00 -6.73 14.23
C ILE A 131 10.84 -6.38 13.01
N GLY A 132 10.42 -6.86 11.83
CA GLY A 132 11.06 -6.56 10.56
C GLY A 132 11.12 -5.05 10.30
N TRP A 133 10.01 -4.35 10.51
CA TRP A 133 9.93 -2.90 10.32
C TRP A 133 10.86 -2.12 11.25
N LYS A 134 10.89 -2.51 12.53
CA LYS A 134 11.76 -1.91 13.56
C LYS A 134 13.23 -1.96 13.16
N ASN A 135 13.65 -3.00 12.43
CA ASN A 135 15.03 -3.22 12.02
C ASN A 135 15.41 -2.49 10.71
N ARG A 136 14.48 -1.77 10.07
CA ARG A 136 14.77 -1.01 8.83
C ARG A 136 15.59 0.25 9.14
N MET A 137 16.47 0.61 8.19
CA MET A 137 17.30 1.82 8.25
C MET A 137 16.99 2.75 7.05
N PRO A 138 16.61 4.02 7.28
CA PRO A 138 16.40 4.65 8.58
C PRO A 138 15.14 4.11 9.26
N GLN A 139 15.17 4.09 10.60
CA GLN A 139 14.01 3.72 11.39
C GLN A 139 12.98 4.86 11.34
N LYS A 140 12.00 4.75 10.45
CA LYS A 140 10.84 5.65 10.39
C LYS A 140 9.64 4.98 11.03
N SER A 141 8.96 5.70 11.93
CA SER A 141 7.72 5.23 12.53
C SER A 141 6.64 5.02 11.48
N PHE A 142 6.06 3.83 11.48
CA PHE A 142 5.08 3.34 10.54
C PHE A 142 3.68 3.89 10.83
N SER A 143 2.89 4.15 9.79
CA SER A 143 1.47 4.48 9.89
C SER A 143 0.67 3.50 9.06
N LEU A 144 -0.28 2.82 9.70
CA LEU A 144 -1.17 1.85 9.06
C LEU A 144 -2.61 2.36 9.14
N THR A 145 -3.31 2.35 8.01
CA THR A 145 -4.75 2.55 7.96
C THR A 145 -5.38 1.37 7.23
N ILE A 146 -6.34 0.72 7.87
CA ILE A 146 -7.15 -0.32 7.24
C ILE A 146 -8.53 0.26 6.94
N TYR A 147 -8.97 0.10 5.70
CA TYR A 147 -10.31 0.43 5.25
C TYR A 147 -11.10 -0.87 5.09
N LYS A 148 -12.34 -0.85 5.54
CA LYS A 148 -13.27 -1.98 5.50
C LYS A 148 -14.50 -1.63 4.68
N ASP A 149 -14.99 -2.53 3.87
CA ASP A 149 -16.17 -2.28 3.04
C ASP A 149 -17.46 -2.45 3.87
N PHE A 150 -17.48 -3.42 4.78
CA PHE A 150 -18.66 -3.70 5.62
C PHE A 150 -18.34 -3.70 7.11
N ASP A 151 -19.35 -3.36 7.93
CA ASP A 151 -19.18 -3.26 9.39
C ASP A 151 -18.90 -4.63 10.04
N ASP A 152 -19.31 -5.72 9.37
CA ASP A 152 -19.15 -7.10 9.84
C ASP A 152 -17.79 -7.71 9.44
N GLU A 153 -16.95 -7.00 8.68
CA GLU A 153 -15.62 -7.48 8.29
C GLU A 153 -14.64 -7.49 9.46
N VAL A 154 -14.08 -8.66 9.71
CA VAL A 154 -13.05 -8.89 10.72
C VAL A 154 -11.75 -8.31 10.19
N SER A 155 -11.31 -7.19 10.75
CA SER A 155 -9.98 -6.64 10.52
C SER A 155 -9.14 -6.79 11.78
N LEU A 156 -7.94 -6.22 11.78
CA LEU A 156 -6.94 -6.39 12.82
C LEU A 156 -7.45 -5.96 14.20
N GLU A 157 -8.40 -5.01 14.30
CA GLU A 157 -8.87 -4.52 15.60
C GLU A 157 -9.84 -5.46 16.33
N VAL A 158 -10.46 -6.40 15.60
CA VAL A 158 -11.41 -7.35 16.20
C VAL A 158 -10.66 -8.41 17.03
N ASN A 159 -9.41 -8.70 16.67
CA ASN A 159 -8.57 -9.65 17.39
C ASN A 159 -7.82 -8.95 18.54
N VAL A 160 -8.12 -9.36 19.78
CA VAL A 160 -7.50 -8.80 20.98
C VAL A 160 -5.97 -8.90 20.96
N LYS A 161 -5.41 -10.02 20.51
CA LYS A 161 -3.95 -10.21 20.43
C LYS A 161 -3.32 -9.26 19.42
N ASN A 162 -3.96 -9.04 18.27
CA ASN A 162 -3.49 -8.08 17.27
C ASN A 162 -3.42 -6.66 17.86
N MET A 163 -4.44 -6.27 18.64
CA MET A 163 -4.46 -4.97 19.30
C MET A 163 -3.40 -4.84 20.41
N GLU A 164 -3.16 -5.89 21.20
CA GLU A 164 -2.06 -5.91 22.18
C GLU A 164 -0.70 -5.69 21.51
N ILE A 165 -0.46 -6.35 20.37
CA ILE A 165 0.75 -6.19 19.55
C ILE A 165 0.85 -4.74 19.03
N ILE A 166 -0.22 -4.22 18.42
CA ILE A 166 -0.24 -2.85 17.90
C ILE A 166 0.06 -1.83 19.01
N GLU A 167 -0.55 -1.96 20.19
CA GLU A 167 -0.31 -1.07 21.32
C GLU A 167 1.12 -1.19 21.88
N LYS A 168 1.68 -2.40 21.93
CA LYS A 168 3.09 -2.64 22.27
C LYS A 168 4.01 -1.87 21.32
N TYR A 169 3.82 -1.99 20.00
CA TYR A 169 4.69 -1.33 19.01
C TYR A 169 4.45 0.18 18.88
N LYS A 170 3.24 0.68 19.23
CA LYS A 170 2.99 2.12 19.43
C LYS A 170 3.81 2.67 20.60
N LYS A 171 3.78 2.02 21.76
CA LYS A 171 4.57 2.43 22.95
C LYS A 171 6.08 2.42 22.67
N MET A 172 6.55 1.53 21.81
CA MET A 172 7.95 1.47 21.37
C MET A 172 8.32 2.50 20.29
N GLY A 173 7.37 3.31 19.81
CA GLY A 173 7.59 4.31 18.76
C GLY A 173 7.77 3.74 17.34
N VAL A 174 7.59 2.42 17.17
CA VAL A 174 7.64 1.76 15.85
C VAL A 174 6.40 2.11 15.05
N ILE A 175 5.23 2.13 15.68
CA ILE A 175 3.97 2.58 15.06
C ILE A 175 3.69 4.01 15.53
N LYS A 176 3.61 4.92 14.58
CA LYS A 176 3.15 6.30 14.81
C LYS A 176 1.63 6.37 14.90
N LYS A 177 0.95 5.64 14.02
CA LYS A 177 -0.51 5.71 13.86
C LYS A 177 -1.06 4.37 13.39
N PHE A 178 -2.15 3.94 14.01
CA PHE A 178 -2.99 2.85 13.54
C PHE A 178 -4.44 3.35 13.53
N MET A 179 -5.16 3.10 12.44
CA MET A 179 -6.58 3.43 12.31
C MET A 179 -7.29 2.34 11.52
N THR A 180 -8.52 2.07 11.90
CA THR A 180 -9.50 1.39 11.04
C THR A 180 -10.60 2.38 10.65
N ARG A 181 -11.04 2.30 9.40
CA ARG A 181 -12.05 3.19 8.82
C ARG A 181 -13.02 2.37 7.99
N LYS A 182 -14.27 2.83 7.89
CA LYS A 182 -15.18 2.35 6.86
C LYS A 182 -14.76 2.96 5.52
N HIS A 183 -14.70 2.16 4.47
CA HIS A 183 -14.47 2.66 3.13
C HIS A 183 -15.70 3.49 2.72
N ASN A 184 -15.45 4.74 2.38
CA ASN A 184 -16.49 5.60 1.84
C ASN A 184 -16.23 5.75 0.34
N TYR A 185 -17.02 5.05 -0.47
CA TYR A 185 -16.94 5.10 -1.94
C TYR A 185 -17.06 6.53 -2.50
N TYR A 186 -17.49 7.52 -1.71
CA TYR A 186 -17.70 8.90 -2.12
C TYR A 186 -16.57 9.89 -1.73
N GLU A 187 -15.59 9.47 -0.93
CA GLU A 187 -14.60 10.40 -0.34
C GLU A 187 -13.13 10.10 -0.68
N ASP A 188 -12.82 8.95 -1.28
CA ASP A 188 -11.43 8.48 -1.49
C ASP A 188 -11.04 8.25 -2.95
#